data_AF-A0A529HJA6-F1
#
_entry.id   AF-A0A529HJA6-F1
#
_cell.length_a   1.000
_cell.length_b   1.000
_cell.length_c   1.000
_cell.angle_alpha   90.00
_cell.angle_beta   90.00
_cell.angle_gamma   90.00
#
_symmetry.space_group_name_H-M   'P 1'
#
loop_
_entity.id
_entity.type
_entity.pdbx_description
1 polymer ?
#
loop_
_entity_poly.entity_id
_entity_poly.type
_entity_poly.pdbx_seq_one_letter_code
_entity_poly.pdbx_strand_id
1 'polypeptide(L)'
;FYQLDLEMSFVEQDDVLSTMEPVLRGVFETFAAGKPVTQQFRRIPFDEAMRTYGTDKPDLRNPIEMQAVSDHFRDSGFKVFANILANDPNAEVWA
;
A
#
# COMPACT_ATOMS: atom_id res chain seq x y z
N PHE A 1 -4.43 12.46 22.48
CA PHE A 1 -3.65 11.32 21.94
C PHE A 1 -2.20 11.54 22.32
N TYR A 2 -1.39 10.47 22.35
CA TYR A 2 0.05 10.56 22.59
C TYR A 2 0.79 10.16 21.31
N GLN A 3 1.93 10.78 21.04
CA GLN A 3 2.83 10.43 19.95
C GLN A 3 4.22 10.18 20.51
N LEU A 4 4.96 9.29 19.85
CA LEU A 4 6.39 9.13 20.08
C LEU A 4 7.09 9.85 18.93
N ASP A 5 7.70 10.98 19.24
CA ASP A 5 8.40 11.84 18.28
C ASP A 5 9.84 11.34 18.08
N LEU A 6 10.34 11.39 16.86
CA LEU A 6 11.70 10.97 16.53
C LEU A 6 12.22 11.74 15.31
N GLU A 7 13.42 12.31 15.49
CA GLU A 7 14.13 13.06 14.47
C GLU A 7 15.57 12.57 14.36
N MET A 8 16.08 12.52 13.13
CA MET A 8 17.44 12.12 12.81
C MET A 8 18.06 13.16 11.87
N SER A 9 19.35 13.45 12.04
CA SER A 9 20.07 14.45 11.24
C SER A 9 21.04 13.77 10.28
N PHE A 10 21.18 14.32 9.06
CA PHE A 10 22.11 13.85 8.02
C PHE A 10 21.84 12.41 7.55
N VAL A 11 20.56 12.03 7.47
CA VAL A 11 20.13 10.69 7.05
C VAL A 11 19.12 10.75 5.90
N GLU A 12 18.99 9.66 5.17
CA GLU A 12 17.97 9.46 4.14
C GLU A 12 16.73 8.75 4.70
N GLN A 13 15.65 8.68 3.91
CA GLN A 13 14.40 8.01 4.31
C GLN A 13 14.64 6.56 4.75
N ASP A 14 15.48 5.85 4.02
CA ASP A 14 15.75 4.43 4.25
C ASP A 14 16.50 4.17 5.55
N ASP A 15 17.33 5.12 6.01
CA ASP A 15 17.99 5.05 7.29
C ASP A 15 16.99 5.15 8.44
N VAL A 16 16.01 6.05 8.34
CA VAL A 16 14.94 6.21 9.34
C VAL A 16 14.10 4.94 9.41
N LEU A 17 13.62 4.44 8.26
CA LEU A 17 12.78 3.25 8.20
C LEU A 17 13.52 2.00 8.73
N SER A 18 14.77 1.80 8.32
CA SER A 18 15.58 0.67 8.77
C SER A 18 15.97 0.76 10.25
N THR A 19 16.13 1.96 10.80
CA THR A 19 16.35 2.17 12.25
C THR A 19 15.09 1.86 13.06
N MET A 20 13.91 2.22 12.56
CA MET A 20 12.64 2.06 13.28
C MET A 20 12.10 0.62 13.26
N GLU A 21 12.32 -0.12 12.17
CA GLU A 21 11.82 -1.49 12.03
C GLU A 21 12.26 -2.44 13.17
N PRO A 22 13.53 -2.52 13.58
CA PRO A 22 13.95 -3.36 14.72
C PRO A 22 13.38 -2.87 16.05
N VAL A 23 13.16 -1.56 16.23
CA VAL A 23 12.53 -1.01 17.45
C VAL A 23 11.09 -1.53 17.57
N LEU A 24 10.30 -1.40 16.50
CA LEU A 24 8.92 -1.89 16.47
C LEU A 24 8.87 -3.40 16.71
N ARG A 25 9.74 -4.15 16.04
CA ARG A 25 9.84 -5.61 16.22
C ARG A 25 10.18 -5.99 17.65
N GLY A 26 11.19 -5.37 18.25
CA GLY A 26 11.63 -5.65 19.62
C GLY A 26 10.53 -5.37 20.65
N VAL A 27 9.70 -4.33 20.43
CA VAL A 27 8.51 -4.06 21.26
C VAL A 27 7.51 -5.22 21.15
N PHE A 28 7.19 -5.69 19.94
CA PHE A 28 6.31 -6.85 19.78
C PHE A 28 6.90 -8.14 20.37
N GLU A 29 8.17 -8.44 20.13
CA GLU A 29 8.84 -9.63 20.67
C GLU A 29 8.85 -9.64 22.20
N THR A 30 9.06 -8.48 22.82
CA THR A 30 9.09 -8.34 24.29
C THR A 30 7.69 -8.43 24.90
N PHE A 31 6.69 -7.78 24.29
CA PHE A 31 5.41 -7.52 24.96
C PHE A 31 4.19 -8.21 24.33
N ALA A 32 4.28 -8.78 23.13
CA ALA A 32 3.13 -9.37 22.43
C ALA A 32 2.82 -10.82 22.85
N ALA A 33 3.37 -11.30 23.96
CA ALA A 33 3.11 -12.64 24.53
C ALA A 33 3.32 -13.79 23.52
N GLY A 34 4.43 -13.73 22.77
CA GLY A 34 4.80 -14.77 21.80
C GLY A 34 4.05 -14.71 20.46
N LYS A 35 3.22 -13.67 20.22
CA LYS A 35 2.63 -13.46 18.89
C LYS A 35 3.73 -13.13 17.88
N PRO A 36 3.74 -13.79 16.70
CA PRO A 36 4.76 -13.55 15.70
C PRO A 36 4.63 -12.15 15.11
N VAL A 37 5.77 -11.59 14.73
CA VAL A 37 5.88 -10.31 14.01
C VAL A 37 6.67 -10.54 12.73
N THR A 38 6.26 -9.87 11.66
CA THR A 38 6.92 -9.95 10.36
C THR A 38 8.38 -9.52 10.48
N GLN A 39 9.29 -10.31 9.93
CA GLN A 39 10.73 -10.08 10.10
C GLN A 39 11.33 -9.10 9.09
N GLN A 40 10.63 -8.79 8.01
CA GLN A 40 11.02 -7.73 7.08
C GLN A 40 9.74 -7.04 6.64
N PHE A 41 9.61 -5.75 6.92
CA PHE A 41 8.40 -5.02 6.57
C PHE A 41 8.39 -4.74 5.06
N ARG A 42 7.37 -5.25 4.36
CA ARG A 42 7.19 -4.97 2.93
C ARG A 42 7.00 -3.47 2.74
N ARG A 43 7.85 -2.86 1.92
CA ARG A 43 7.70 -1.48 1.47
C ARG A 43 6.87 -1.48 0.19
N ILE A 44 5.77 -0.74 0.19
CA ILE A 44 4.87 -0.64 -0.96
C ILE A 44 4.85 0.84 -1.36
N PRO A 45 5.28 1.19 -2.58
CA PRO A 45 5.09 2.54 -3.12
C PRO A 45 3.62 2.95 -3.05
N PHE A 46 3.37 4.24 -2.79
CA PHE A 46 2.00 4.76 -2.65
C PHE A 46 1.14 4.45 -3.89
N ASP A 47 1.71 4.62 -5.08
CA ASP A 47 1.01 4.41 -6.34
C ASP A 47 0.74 2.93 -6.64
N GLU A 48 1.63 2.03 -6.21
CA GLU A 48 1.38 0.59 -6.19
C GLU A 48 0.26 0.22 -5.21
N ALA A 49 0.29 0.79 -3.99
CA ALA A 49 -0.71 0.51 -2.96
C ALA A 49 -2.12 0.95 -3.39
N MET A 50 -2.22 2.15 -3.99
CA MET A 50 -3.49 2.66 -4.50
C MET A 50 -4.03 1.83 -5.66
N ARG A 51 -3.18 1.36 -6.58
CA ARG A 51 -3.61 0.52 -7.71
C ARG A 51 -4.00 -0.89 -7.30
N THR A 52 -3.22 -1.49 -6.40
CA THR A 52 -3.38 -2.90 -6.00
C THR A 52 -4.45 -3.09 -4.93
N TYR A 53 -4.59 -2.13 -4.00
CA TYR A 53 -5.43 -2.29 -2.82
C TYR A 53 -6.48 -1.18 -2.65
N GLY A 54 -6.44 -0.11 -3.46
CA GLY A 54 -7.38 1.01 -3.35
C GLY A 54 -7.20 1.87 -2.09
N THR A 55 -6.10 1.69 -1.35
CA THR A 55 -5.80 2.43 -0.12
C THR A 55 -4.30 2.55 0.12
N ASP A 56 -3.91 3.65 0.76
CA ASP A 56 -2.56 3.95 1.24
C ASP A 56 -2.16 3.16 2.51
N LYS A 57 -3.11 2.44 3.12
CA LYS A 57 -2.93 1.61 4.33
C LYS A 57 -3.51 0.20 4.14
N PRO A 58 -2.97 -0.59 3.20
CA PRO A 58 -3.54 -1.88 2.83
C PRO A 58 -3.51 -2.88 3.98
N ASP A 59 -4.61 -3.62 4.16
CA ASP A 59 -4.64 -4.78 5.04
C ASP A 59 -4.11 -6.01 4.30
N LEU A 60 -2.81 -6.29 4.47
CA LEU A 60 -2.13 -7.40 3.80
C LEU A 60 -2.58 -8.80 4.27
N ARG A 61 -3.51 -8.90 5.24
CA ARG A 61 -4.12 -10.16 5.63
C ARG A 61 -5.29 -10.52 4.71
N ASN A 62 -5.86 -9.54 4.01
CA ASN A 62 -6.85 -9.76 2.97
C ASN A 62 -6.13 -10.17 1.67
N PRO A 63 -6.40 -11.35 1.11
CA PRO A 63 -5.73 -11.80 -0.12
C PRO A 63 -6.26 -11.14 -1.39
N ILE A 64 -7.30 -10.30 -1.32
CA ILE A 64 -7.92 -9.67 -2.49
C ILE A 64 -7.06 -8.50 -2.97
N GLU A 65 -6.72 -8.52 -4.26
CA GLU A 65 -6.00 -7.47 -4.97
C GLU A 65 -6.82 -7.01 -6.18
N MET A 66 -6.89 -5.70 -6.39
CA MET A 66 -7.50 -5.09 -7.57
C MET A 66 -6.61 -5.31 -8.80
N GLN A 67 -7.23 -5.39 -9.97
CA GLN A 67 -6.57 -5.60 -11.25
C GLN A 67 -7.00 -4.54 -12.27
N ALA A 68 -6.10 -4.20 -13.19
CA ALA A 68 -6.41 -3.34 -14.31
C ALA A 68 -7.31 -4.09 -15.30
N VAL A 69 -8.51 -3.56 -15.54
CA VAL A 69 -9.51 -4.18 -16.44
C VAL A 69 -9.95 -3.24 -17.57
N SER A 70 -9.32 -2.08 -17.72
CA SER A 70 -9.61 -1.07 -18.74
C SER A 70 -9.76 -1.67 -20.15
N ASP A 71 -8.84 -2.54 -20.56
CA ASP A 71 -8.82 -3.08 -21.92
C ASP A 71 -9.98 -4.03 -22.21
N HIS A 72 -10.55 -4.67 -21.19
CA HIS A 72 -11.76 -5.49 -21.35
C HIS A 72 -13.01 -4.65 -21.61
N PHE A 73 -13.01 -3.39 -21.15
CA PHE A 73 -14.15 -2.48 -21.27
C PHE A 73 -14.02 -1.47 -22.41
N ARG A 74 -12.82 -1.34 -23.00
CA ARG A 74 -12.59 -0.51 -24.18
C ARG A 74 -13.46 -1.01 -25.34
N ASP A 75 -14.20 -0.09 -25.95
CA ASP A 75 -15.15 -0.37 -27.05
C ASP A 75 -16.24 -1.42 -26.71
N SER A 76 -16.41 -1.74 -25.43
CA SER A 76 -17.42 -2.69 -24.99
C SER A 76 -18.84 -2.10 -25.06
N GLY A 77 -19.85 -2.97 -25.10
CA GLY A 77 -21.26 -2.54 -25.05
C GLY A 77 -21.68 -1.94 -23.69
N PHE A 78 -20.86 -2.06 -22.65
CA PHE A 78 -21.12 -1.49 -21.34
C PHE A 78 -20.71 -0.02 -21.30
N LYS A 79 -21.63 0.83 -21.76
CA LYS A 79 -21.38 2.25 -22.07
C LYS A 79 -20.75 3.05 -20.93
N VAL A 80 -20.99 2.73 -19.66
CA VAL A 80 -20.44 3.50 -18.53
C VAL A 80 -18.91 3.48 -18.56
N PHE A 81 -18.30 2.30 -18.59
CA PHE A 81 -16.83 2.18 -18.61
C PHE A 81 -16.24 2.51 -19.99
N ALA A 82 -16.90 2.11 -21.07
CA ALA A 82 -16.44 2.46 -22.42
C ALA A 82 -16.36 3.98 -22.64
N ASN A 83 -17.36 4.73 -22.17
CA ASN A 83 -17.35 6.20 -22.30
C ASN A 83 -16.29 6.87 -21.42
N ILE A 84 -16.06 6.37 -20.20
CA ILE A 84 -14.99 6.89 -19.32
C ILE A 84 -13.63 6.76 -20.02
N LEU A 85 -13.35 5.58 -20.58
CA LEU A 85 -12.08 5.27 -21.26
C LEU A 85 -11.91 5.99 -22.61
N ALA A 86 -13.00 6.36 -23.28
CA ALA A 86 -12.96 7.06 -24.56
C ALA A 86 -12.78 8.58 -24.40
N ASN A 87 -13.29 9.15 -23.30
CA ASN A 87 -13.28 10.60 -23.07
C ASN A 87 -11.99 11.12 -22.43
N ASP A 88 -11.25 10.27 -21.72
CA ASP A 88 -9.97 10.62 -21.09
C ASP A 88 -8.92 9.52 -21.37
N PRO A 89 -7.83 9.84 -22.09
CA PRO A 89 -6.77 8.86 -22.37
C PRO A 89 -6.03 8.39 -21.11
N ASN A 90 -6.14 9.10 -19.98
CA ASN A 90 -5.53 8.72 -18.70
C ASN A 90 -6.50 7.98 -17.77
N ALA A 91 -7.77 7.79 -18.17
CA ALA A 91 -8.72 7.07 -17.33
C ALA A 91 -8.39 5.57 -17.30
N GLU A 92 -8.52 4.99 -16.11
CA GLU A 92 -8.31 3.57 -15.86
C GLU A 92 -9.50 2.99 -15.10
N VAL A 93 -9.86 1.75 -15.41
CA VAL A 93 -10.86 0.97 -14.68
C VAL A 93 -10.14 -0.18 -13.97
N TRP A 94 -10.32 -0.24 -12.65
CA TRP A 94 -9.76 -1.25 -11.77
C TRP A 94 -10.88 -2.01 -11.06
N ALA A 95 -10.71 -3.33 -10.88
CA ALA A 95 -11.71 -4.21 -10.28
C ALA A 95 -11.07 -5.31 -9.44
#